data_AF-A0A0M6YM15-F1
#
_entry.id   AF-A0A0M6YM15-F1
#
_cell.length_a   1.000
_cell.length_b   1.000
_cell.length_c   1.000
_cell.angle_alpha   90.00
_cell.angle_beta   90.00
_cell.angle_gamma   90.00
#
_symmetry.space_group_name_H-M   'P 1'
#
loop_
_entity.id
_entity.type
_entity.pdbx_description
1 polymer ?
#
loop_
_entity_poly.entity_id
_entity_poly.type
_entity_poly.pdbx_seq_one_letter_code
_entity_poly.pdbx_strand_id
1 'polypeptide(L)'
;MRLILALILLLSPLTAAAQTLYVTRTDDGFLNMRTGPGTRFDVTQRLSPGDRVDVQQTEGAWYYVRLPSGERGWVSGNFLERGEPADGLRYVARSDDGYLNLRAGPGTDHAILRRMYPGDRLDTLERRGRWLRVRHVSGAEGWAYDAYVTR
;
A
#
# COMPACT_ATOMS: atom_id res chain seq x y z
N MET A 1 26.68 35.72 49.11
CA MET A 1 26.91 34.51 48.29
C MET A 1 25.55 33.90 47.97
N ARG A 2 24.96 34.22 46.81
CA ARG A 2 23.65 33.69 46.40
C ARG A 2 23.89 32.83 45.15
N LEU A 3 23.59 31.54 45.28
CA LEU A 3 23.75 30.52 44.26
C LEU A 3 23.01 30.91 42.98
N ILE A 4 23.70 30.87 41.85
CA ILE A 4 23.06 30.86 40.52
C ILE A 4 22.67 29.40 40.25
N LEU A 5 21.36 29.14 40.23
CA LEU A 5 20.80 27.86 39.83
C LEU A 5 20.94 27.75 38.31
N ALA A 6 21.82 26.88 37.83
CA ALA A 6 21.94 26.59 36.40
C ALA A 6 20.71 25.79 35.96
N LEU A 7 19.80 26.44 35.22
CA LEU A 7 18.69 25.79 34.54
C LEU A 7 19.25 24.98 33.36
N ILE A 8 19.55 23.70 33.58
CA ILE A 8 19.86 22.77 32.49
C ILE A 8 18.55 22.51 31.75
N LEU A 9 18.37 23.18 30.61
CA LEU A 9 17.30 22.89 29.67
C LEU A 9 17.58 21.49 29.10
N LEU A 10 16.91 20.46 29.65
CA LEU A 10 16.86 19.13 29.05
C LEU A 10 16.13 19.26 27.71
N LEU A 11 16.89 19.52 26.64
CA LEU A 11 16.40 19.50 25.27
C LEU A 11 16.18 18.03 24.89
N SER A 12 15.04 17.46 25.32
CA SER A 12 14.61 16.15 24.84
C SER A 12 14.43 16.26 23.33
N PRO A 13 15.10 15.41 22.52
CA PRO A 13 14.79 15.39 21.10
C PRO A 13 13.32 14.99 20.95
N LEU A 14 12.51 15.86 20.36
CA LEU A 14 11.24 15.46 19.79
C LEU A 14 11.58 14.49 18.66
N THR A 15 11.64 13.20 18.95
CA THR A 15 11.59 12.19 17.92
C THR A 15 10.22 12.32 17.28
N ALA A 16 10.17 12.94 16.10
CA ALA A 16 8.99 12.88 15.27
C ALA A 16 8.74 11.40 14.96
N ALA A 17 7.70 10.82 15.56
CA ALA A 17 7.28 9.47 15.23
C ALA A 17 6.92 9.46 13.74
N ALA A 18 7.54 8.56 12.97
CA ALA A 18 7.19 8.40 11.57
C ALA A 18 5.68 8.11 11.46
N GLN A 19 4.97 8.87 10.65
CA GLN A 19 3.55 8.66 10.46
C GLN A 19 3.36 7.46 9.52
N THR A 20 2.78 6.38 10.02
CA THR A 20 2.37 5.26 9.17
C THR A 20 1.13 5.62 8.37
N LEU A 21 1.19 5.47 7.04
CA LEU A 21 0.10 5.64 6.09
C LEU A 21 0.01 4.43 5.15
N TYR A 22 -1.08 4.35 4.41
CA TYR A 22 -1.35 3.26 3.47
C TYR A 22 -1.60 3.81 2.07
N VAL A 23 -1.09 3.11 1.06
CA VAL A 23 -1.27 3.49 -0.34
C VAL A 23 -2.75 3.31 -0.73
N THR A 24 -3.35 4.33 -1.34
CA THR A 24 -4.72 4.24 -1.85
C THR A 24 -4.75 3.76 -3.30
N ARG A 25 -5.93 3.45 -3.81
CA ARG A 25 -6.11 3.10 -5.22
C ARG A 25 -5.78 4.31 -6.11
N THR A 26 -4.98 4.06 -7.15
CA THR A 26 -4.70 4.99 -8.24
C THR A 26 -5.34 4.49 -9.54
N ASP A 27 -5.43 5.34 -10.55
CA ASP A 27 -5.98 4.97 -11.87
C ASP A 27 -5.13 3.91 -12.58
N ASP A 28 -3.80 3.95 -12.38
CA ASP A 28 -2.85 2.99 -12.95
C ASP A 28 -2.70 1.71 -12.10
N GLY A 29 -3.38 1.63 -10.95
CA GLY A 29 -3.32 0.49 -10.03
C GLY A 29 -2.07 0.39 -9.16
N PHE A 30 -1.17 1.37 -9.22
CA PHE A 30 0.01 1.49 -8.36
C PHE A 30 0.42 2.95 -8.11
N LEU A 31 1.19 3.17 -7.05
CA LEU A 31 1.83 4.43 -6.72
C LEU A 31 3.33 4.36 -7.02
N ASN A 32 3.86 5.30 -7.80
CA ASN A 32 5.30 5.36 -8.06
C ASN A 32 6.05 5.95 -6.85
N MET A 33 7.07 5.22 -6.38
CA MET A 33 8.11 5.74 -5.51
C MET A 33 9.29 6.22 -6.37
N ARG A 34 9.81 7.41 -6.06
CA ARG A 34 10.76 8.15 -6.90
C ARG A 34 12.00 8.59 -6.15
N THR A 35 13.06 8.92 -6.89
CA THR A 35 14.32 9.44 -6.34
C THR A 35 14.21 10.85 -5.75
N GLY A 36 13.17 11.62 -6.11
CA GLY A 36 12.95 12.98 -5.62
C GLY A 36 11.48 13.43 -5.64
N PRO A 37 11.16 14.57 -5.01
CA PRO A 37 9.79 15.09 -4.89
C PRO A 37 9.32 15.70 -6.22
N GLY A 38 8.69 14.88 -7.07
CA GLY A 38 8.15 15.33 -8.35
C GLY A 38 8.01 14.21 -9.38
N THR A 39 7.16 14.42 -10.38
CA THR A 39 6.97 13.46 -11.48
C THR A 39 8.13 13.40 -12.47
N ARG A 40 9.04 14.38 -12.44
CA ARG A 40 10.26 14.44 -13.26
C ARG A 40 11.41 13.56 -12.76
N PHE A 41 11.32 13.06 -11.52
CA PHE A 41 12.35 12.22 -10.91
C PHE A 41 12.14 10.76 -11.27
N ASP A 42 13.23 10.01 -11.35
CA ASP A 42 13.22 8.60 -11.73
C ASP A 42 12.38 7.75 -10.76
N VAL A 43 11.68 6.77 -11.31
CA VAL A 43 10.92 5.79 -10.54
C VAL A 43 11.86 4.70 -10.06
N THR A 44 11.88 4.48 -8.74
CA THR A 44 12.65 3.40 -8.10
C THR A 44 11.80 2.17 -7.82
N GLN A 45 10.51 2.37 -7.53
CA GLN A 45 9.59 1.28 -7.20
C GLN A 45 8.15 1.65 -7.51
N ARG A 46 7.28 0.64 -7.57
CA ARG A 46 5.83 0.80 -7.68
C ARG A 46 5.19 0.10 -6.49
N LEU A 47 4.41 0.83 -5.73
CA LEU A 47 3.69 0.36 -4.54
C LEU A 47 2.27 0.01 -4.93
N SER A 48 1.75 -1.09 -4.38
CA SER A 48 0.37 -1.50 -4.57
C SER A 48 -0.53 -0.81 -3.56
N PRO A 49 -1.84 -0.66 -3.83
CA PRO A 49 -2.80 -0.24 -2.82
C PRO A 49 -2.70 -1.09 -1.53
N GLY A 50 -2.93 -0.43 -0.40
CA GLY A 50 -2.75 -0.90 0.97
C GLY A 50 -1.34 -1.28 1.39
N ASP A 51 -0.31 -1.05 0.56
CA ASP A 51 1.06 -1.08 1.03
C ASP A 51 1.26 -0.07 2.17
N ARG A 52 1.85 -0.53 3.26
CA ARG A 52 2.20 0.28 4.43
C ARG A 52 3.47 1.08 4.14
N VAL A 53 3.42 2.38 4.42
CA VAL A 53 4.58 3.28 4.32
C VAL A 53 4.77 4.08 5.60
N ASP A 54 6.02 4.31 6.00
CA ASP A 54 6.36 5.18 7.13
C ASP A 54 6.88 6.52 6.62
N VAL A 55 6.13 7.60 6.82
CA VAL A 55 6.50 8.95 6.39
C VAL A 55 7.61 9.47 7.30
N GLN A 56 8.73 9.86 6.69
CA GLN A 56 9.91 10.39 7.38
C GLN A 56 10.09 11.90 7.13
N GLN A 57 9.65 12.39 5.97
CA GLN A 57 9.71 13.80 5.60
C GLN A 57 8.57 14.17 4.64
N THR A 58 8.21 15.44 4.60
CA THR A 58 7.21 16.00 3.69
C THR A 58 7.76 17.25 3.01
N GLU A 59 7.59 17.33 1.69
CA GLU A 59 7.91 18.50 0.87
C GLU A 59 6.74 18.79 -0.09
N GLY A 60 5.93 19.80 0.27
CA GLY A 60 4.69 20.08 -0.44
C GLY A 60 3.76 18.86 -0.45
N ALA A 61 3.38 18.39 -1.64
CA ALA A 61 2.54 17.21 -1.82
C ALA A 61 3.33 15.88 -1.90
N TRP A 62 4.65 15.89 -1.71
CA TRP A 62 5.52 14.71 -1.83
C TRP A 62 6.07 14.28 -0.48
N TYR A 63 5.95 12.99 -0.18
CA TYR A 63 6.30 12.42 1.11
C TYR A 63 7.49 11.48 0.90
N TYR A 64 8.56 11.68 1.65
CA TYR A 64 9.67 10.74 1.71
C TYR A 64 9.31 9.65 2.70
N VAL A 65 9.23 8.42 2.21
CA VAL A 65 8.72 7.28 2.96
C VAL A 65 9.75 6.18 3.08
N ARG A 66 9.59 5.35 4.11
CA ARG A 66 10.32 4.09 4.29
C ARG A 66 9.34 2.92 4.19
N LEU A 67 9.71 1.93 3.37
CA LEU A 67 8.97 0.69 3.25
C LEU A 67 9.36 -0.31 4.36
N PRO A 68 8.57 -1.36 4.62
CA PRO A 68 8.95 -2.45 5.51
C PRO A 68 10.26 -3.15 5.08
N SER A 69 10.54 -3.23 3.78
CA SER A 69 11.82 -3.72 3.22
C SER A 69 13.02 -2.88 3.65
N GLY A 70 12.78 -1.63 4.06
CA GLY A 70 13.77 -0.64 4.44
C GLY A 70 14.24 0.28 3.33
N GLU A 71 13.75 0.05 2.11
CA GLU A 71 13.88 0.95 0.98
C GLU A 71 13.20 2.29 1.29
N ARG A 72 13.69 3.36 0.65
CA ARG A 72 13.19 4.71 0.84
C ARG A 72 13.06 5.45 -0.47
N GLY A 73 12.15 6.40 -0.52
CA GLY A 73 11.95 7.25 -1.70
C GLY A 73 10.76 8.18 -1.53
N TRP A 74 10.49 8.97 -2.56
CA TRP A 74 9.44 9.97 -2.58
C TRP A 74 8.17 9.44 -3.26
N VAL A 75 7.03 9.58 -2.61
CA VAL A 75 5.71 9.26 -3.17
C VAL A 75 4.80 10.49 -3.11
N SER A 76 3.79 10.55 -3.96
CA SER A 76 2.77 11.58 -3.86
C SER A 76 1.86 11.30 -2.66
N GLY A 77 1.78 12.25 -1.72
CA GLY A 77 0.94 12.15 -0.54
C GLY A 77 -0.56 12.14 -0.84
N ASN A 78 -0.97 12.54 -2.04
CA ASN A 78 -2.37 12.48 -2.49
C ASN A 78 -2.91 11.05 -2.59
N PHE A 79 -2.02 10.06 -2.62
CA PHE A 79 -2.36 8.64 -2.71
C PHE A 79 -2.01 7.89 -1.42
N LEU A 80 -2.00 8.60 -0.29
CA LEU A 80 -1.79 8.03 1.04
C LEU A 80 -2.94 8.39 1.96
N GLU A 81 -3.38 7.43 2.77
CA GLU A 81 -4.41 7.65 3.78
C GLU A 81 -4.04 7.10 5.15
N ARG A 82 -4.74 7.59 6.18
CA ARG A 82 -4.61 7.10 7.55
C ARG A 82 -5.52 5.89 7.77
N GLY A 83 -5.05 4.95 8.58
CA GLY A 83 -5.77 3.74 8.94
C GLY A 83 -5.46 2.60 7.97
N GLU A 84 -5.39 1.38 8.51
CA GLU A 84 -5.30 0.20 7.64
C GLU A 84 -6.54 0.12 6.75
N PRO A 85 -6.42 -0.44 5.54
CA PRO A 85 -7.58 -0.84 4.76
C PRO A 85 -8.58 -1.64 5.62
N ALA A 86 -9.88 -1.42 5.40
CA ALA A 86 -10.94 -2.10 6.15
C ALA A 86 -10.73 -3.62 6.12
N ASP A 87 -11.07 -4.31 7.22
CA ASP A 87 -10.87 -5.76 7.25
C ASP A 87 -11.66 -6.46 6.12
N GLY A 88 -11.02 -7.45 5.51
CA GLY A 88 -11.53 -8.11 4.30
C GLY A 88 -11.38 -7.34 2.98
N LEU A 89 -11.13 -6.02 2.98
CA LEU A 89 -10.83 -5.26 1.77
C LEU A 89 -9.46 -5.63 1.24
N ARG A 90 -9.37 -5.92 -0.05
CA ARG A 90 -8.13 -6.26 -0.75
C ARG A 90 -8.09 -5.56 -2.10
N TYR A 91 -6.92 -5.55 -2.72
CA TYR A 91 -6.75 -5.12 -4.10
C TYR A 91 -5.99 -6.15 -4.91
N VAL A 92 -6.25 -6.22 -6.21
CA VAL A 92 -5.40 -7.00 -7.11
C VAL A 92 -4.01 -6.36 -7.16
N ALA A 93 -2.99 -7.16 -6.85
CA ALA A 93 -1.60 -6.73 -6.92
C ALA A 93 -1.07 -6.81 -8.35
N ARG A 94 0.03 -6.11 -8.62
CA ARG A 94 0.73 -6.24 -9.90
C ARG A 94 1.36 -7.63 -10.04
N SER A 95 1.23 -8.22 -11.22
CA SER A 95 1.89 -9.47 -11.62
C SER A 95 2.57 -9.29 -12.98
N ASP A 96 3.46 -10.22 -13.34
CA ASP A 96 4.14 -10.19 -14.64
C ASP A 96 3.17 -10.39 -15.81
N ASP A 97 2.12 -11.19 -15.61
CA ASP A 97 1.06 -11.41 -16.60
C ASP A 97 0.12 -10.19 -16.75
N GLY A 98 0.18 -9.23 -15.83
CA GLY A 98 -0.63 -8.01 -15.85
C GLY A 98 -2.10 -8.18 -15.45
N TYR A 99 -2.53 -9.39 -15.10
CA TYR A 99 -3.89 -9.66 -14.61
C TYR A 99 -3.92 -10.82 -13.61
N LEU A 100 -5.02 -10.90 -12.85
CA LEU A 100 -5.38 -12.01 -11.98
C LEU A 100 -6.69 -12.64 -12.44
N ASN A 101 -6.71 -13.96 -12.59
CA ASN A 101 -7.93 -14.67 -12.93
C ASN A 101 -8.84 -14.81 -11.71
N LEU A 102 -10.11 -14.41 -11.86
CA LEU A 102 -11.21 -14.79 -10.99
C LEU A 102 -11.79 -16.11 -11.52
N ARG A 103 -11.78 -17.16 -10.70
CA ARG A 103 -12.14 -18.52 -11.11
C ARG A 103 -13.42 -19.01 -10.45
N ALA A 104 -14.07 -20.00 -11.07
CA ALA A 104 -15.31 -20.60 -10.54
C ALA A 104 -15.08 -21.39 -9.23
N GLY A 105 -13.86 -21.87 -8.98
CA GLY A 105 -13.49 -22.64 -7.80
C GLY A 105 -12.04 -22.41 -7.37
N PRO A 106 -11.66 -22.89 -6.17
CA PRO A 106 -10.31 -22.74 -5.63
C PRO A 106 -9.32 -23.72 -6.30
N GLY A 107 -8.80 -23.35 -7.46
CA GLY A 107 -7.87 -24.18 -8.23
C GLY A 107 -7.63 -23.64 -9.63
N THR A 108 -6.51 -24.03 -10.27
CA THR A 108 -6.15 -23.57 -11.62
C THR A 108 -6.87 -24.33 -12.74
N ASP A 109 -7.49 -25.45 -12.41
CA ASP A 109 -8.33 -26.31 -13.25
C ASP A 109 -9.78 -25.79 -13.39
N HIS A 110 -10.22 -24.93 -12.49
CA HIS A 110 -11.54 -24.30 -12.58
C HIS A 110 -11.62 -23.23 -13.68
N ALA A 111 -12.81 -23.11 -14.27
CA ALA A 111 -13.13 -22.13 -15.30
C ALA A 111 -12.80 -20.70 -14.86
N ILE A 112 -12.26 -19.91 -15.79
CA ILE A 112 -11.98 -18.48 -15.60
C ILE A 112 -13.28 -17.72 -15.86
N LEU A 113 -13.74 -16.99 -14.84
CA LEU A 113 -14.94 -16.14 -14.92
C LEU A 113 -14.61 -14.74 -15.42
N ARG A 114 -13.44 -14.20 -15.03
CA ARG A 114 -12.99 -12.85 -15.38
C ARG A 114 -11.49 -12.69 -15.20
N ARG A 115 -10.88 -11.79 -15.97
CA ARG A 115 -9.56 -11.21 -15.66
C ARG A 115 -9.76 -9.91 -14.88
N MET A 116 -9.05 -9.78 -13.77
CA MET A 116 -9.01 -8.60 -12.91
C MET A 116 -7.63 -7.95 -13.06
N TYR A 117 -7.57 -6.64 -12.87
CA TYR A 117 -6.39 -5.82 -13.15
C TYR A 117 -5.86 -5.16 -11.88
N PRO A 118 -4.56 -4.81 -11.83
CA PRO A 118 -3.95 -4.17 -10.66
C PRO A 118 -4.77 -2.98 -10.17
N GLY A 119 -4.99 -2.91 -8.85
CA GLY A 119 -5.82 -1.88 -8.22
C GLY A 119 -7.32 -2.16 -8.20
N ASP A 120 -7.81 -3.21 -8.87
CA ASP A 120 -9.20 -3.64 -8.74
C ASP A 120 -9.52 -3.98 -7.28
N ARG A 121 -10.62 -3.42 -6.79
CA ARG A 121 -11.09 -3.61 -5.41
C ARG A 121 -11.75 -4.98 -5.26
N LEU A 122 -11.39 -5.69 -4.21
CA LEU A 122 -11.90 -7.01 -3.86
C LEU A 122 -12.42 -7.01 -2.42
N ASP A 123 -13.66 -7.47 -2.22
CA ASP A 123 -14.16 -7.79 -0.89
C ASP A 123 -13.95 -9.27 -0.63
N THR A 124 -13.14 -9.62 0.37
CA THR A 124 -12.89 -11.02 0.74
C THR A 124 -14.09 -11.60 1.46
N LEU A 125 -14.61 -12.72 0.96
CA LEU A 125 -15.79 -13.41 1.49
C LEU A 125 -15.39 -14.68 2.26
N GLU A 126 -14.40 -15.41 1.76
CA GLU A 126 -13.99 -16.71 2.30
C GLU A 126 -12.53 -17.01 1.93
N ARG A 127 -11.84 -17.83 2.73
CA ARG A 127 -10.51 -18.36 2.39
C ARG A 127 -10.51 -19.88 2.43
N ARG A 128 -9.94 -20.50 1.40
CA ARG A 128 -9.63 -21.94 1.34
C ARG A 128 -8.19 -22.13 0.89
N GLY A 129 -7.32 -22.47 1.84
CA GLY A 129 -5.88 -22.55 1.59
C GLY A 129 -5.34 -21.24 1.02
N ARG A 130 -4.74 -21.29 -0.17
CA ARG A 130 -4.16 -20.15 -0.89
C ARG A 130 -5.15 -19.43 -1.81
N TRP A 131 -6.44 -19.77 -1.74
CA TRP A 131 -7.47 -19.18 -2.56
C TRP A 131 -8.43 -18.35 -1.70
N LEU A 132 -8.76 -17.16 -2.18
CA LEU A 132 -9.73 -16.27 -1.59
C LEU A 132 -10.97 -16.24 -2.47
N ARG A 133 -12.14 -16.53 -1.89
CA ARG A 133 -13.39 -16.17 -2.53
C ARG A 133 -13.59 -14.68 -2.33
N VAL A 134 -13.76 -13.95 -3.42
CA VAL A 134 -13.83 -12.49 -3.41
C VAL A 134 -15.03 -12.03 -4.22
N ARG A 135 -15.56 -10.85 -3.85
CA ARG A 135 -16.43 -10.04 -4.72
C ARG A 135 -15.59 -8.95 -5.36
N HIS A 136 -15.51 -9.00 -6.68
CA HIS A 136 -14.82 -8.00 -7.49
C HIS A 136 -15.64 -6.70 -7.56
N VAL A 137 -14.98 -5.56 -7.81
CA VAL A 137 -15.64 -4.24 -7.96
C VAL A 137 -16.75 -4.22 -9.02
N SER A 138 -16.68 -5.10 -10.03
CA SER A 138 -17.76 -5.28 -11.01
C SER A 138 -18.99 -6.02 -10.48
N GLY A 139 -19.00 -6.46 -9.21
CA GLY A 139 -20.05 -7.28 -8.58
C GLY A 139 -19.90 -8.79 -8.78
N ALA A 140 -18.94 -9.27 -9.56
CA ALA A 140 -18.77 -10.70 -9.78
C ALA A 140 -18.08 -11.39 -8.61
N GLU A 141 -18.48 -12.63 -8.32
CA GLU A 141 -17.89 -13.44 -7.27
C GLU A 141 -17.16 -14.66 -7.84
N GLY A 142 -16.03 -15.01 -7.23
CA GLY A 142 -15.24 -16.19 -7.58
C GLY A 142 -14.01 -16.30 -6.71
N TRP A 143 -13.06 -17.13 -7.13
CA TRP A 143 -11.85 -17.46 -6.39
C TRP A 143 -10.61 -16.87 -7.05
N ALA A 144 -9.79 -16.20 -6.24
CA ALA A 144 -8.53 -15.59 -6.65
C ALA A 144 -7.38 -16.15 -5.81
N TYR A 145 -6.20 -16.31 -6.40
CA TYR A 145 -5.03 -16.80 -5.69
C TYR A 145 -4.42 -15.71 -4.81
N ASP A 146 -4.15 -16.01 -3.54
CA ASP A 146 -3.82 -15.01 -2.52
C ASP A 146 -2.48 -14.28 -2.76
N ALA A 147 -1.56 -14.88 -3.50
CA ALA A 147 -0.26 -14.28 -3.80
C ALA A 147 -0.34 -13.03 -4.70
N TYR A 148 -1.49 -12.83 -5.37
CA TYR A 148 -1.72 -11.71 -6.27
C TYR A 148 -2.76 -10.73 -5.72
N VAL A 149 -3.01 -10.76 -4.40
CA VAL A 149 -3.81 -9.74 -3.73
C VAL A 149 -3.01 -9.07 -2.62
N THR A 150 -3.24 -7.77 -2.46
CA THR A 150 -2.70 -6.96 -1.37
C THR A 150 -3.82 -6.53 -0.44
N ARG A 151 -3.48 -6.10 0.78
CA ARG A 151 -4.42 -5.48 1.69
C ARG A 151 -4.91 -4.15 1.17
#